data_AF-K1XK08-F1
#
_entry.id   AF-K1XK08-F1
#
_cell.length_a   1.000
_cell.length_b   1.000
_cell.length_c   1.000
_cell.angle_alpha   90.00
_cell.angle_beta   90.00
_cell.angle_gamma   90.00
#
_symmetry.space_group_name_H-M   'P 1'
#
loop_
_entity.id
_entity.type
_entity.pdbx_description
1 polymer ?
#
loop_
_entity_poly.entity_id
_entity_poly.type
_entity_poly.pdbx_seq_one_letter_code
_entity_poly.pdbx_strand_id
1 'polypeptide(L)'
;MDWRVVLIKRNTYEGVHSGQIAFPGGKCEKTDKGVIDTAYREAFEELGIVRENTETVCQLTPIYIPPSNFTIYPVLTYAKEELRFSLDPREVVEYKEIEIRMFNPEFSEFRKLETIRGEWVNAPGFVIGDYFVWGATAMILSELYQLVAEAKLSISLSNMYISSSKPSI
;
A
#
# COMPACT_ATOMS: atom_id res chain seq x y z
N MET A 1 -2.96 13.80 -9.12
CA MET A 1 -3.31 12.85 -8.04
C MET A 1 -2.09 12.87 -7.15
N ASP A 2 -2.11 13.74 -6.15
CA ASP A 2 -0.85 14.23 -5.55
C ASP A 2 -0.57 13.56 -4.20
N TRP A 3 -1.48 12.68 -3.78
CA TRP A 3 -1.27 11.75 -2.70
C TRP A 3 -0.14 10.78 -3.04
N ARG A 4 0.70 10.52 -2.05
CA ARG A 4 1.76 9.54 -2.11
C ARG A 4 1.47 8.40 -1.15
N VAL A 5 1.94 7.22 -1.52
CA VAL A 5 1.95 6.03 -0.68
C VAL A 5 3.37 5.73 -0.26
N VAL A 6 3.55 5.29 0.98
CA VAL A 6 4.85 4.88 1.51
C VAL A 6 4.97 3.38 1.36
N LEU A 7 6.02 2.93 0.67
CA LEU A 7 6.40 1.52 0.55
C LEU A 7 7.82 1.32 1.09
N ILE A 8 8.11 0.12 1.56
CA ILE A 8 9.42 -0.30 2.05
C ILE A 8 10.03 -1.33 1.11
N LYS A 9 11.36 -1.33 1.04
CA LYS A 9 12.14 -2.43 0.51
C LYS A 9 12.61 -3.29 1.68
N ARG A 10 12.10 -4.51 1.76
CA ARG A 10 12.51 -5.47 2.79
C ARG A 10 13.97 -5.88 2.62
N ASN A 11 14.64 -6.21 3.71
CA ASN A 11 15.99 -6.78 3.69
C ASN A 11 16.07 -8.03 2.82
N THR A 12 17.29 -8.33 2.37
CA THR A 12 17.57 -9.61 1.70
C THR A 12 17.93 -10.66 2.74
N TYR A 13 17.15 -11.73 2.80
CA TYR A 13 17.35 -12.89 3.68
C TYR A 13 16.85 -14.17 3.00
N GLU A 14 17.16 -15.34 3.55
CA GLU A 14 16.54 -16.60 3.12
C GLU A 14 15.06 -16.59 3.52
N GLY A 15 14.17 -16.29 2.57
CA GLY A 15 12.73 -16.18 2.83
C GLY A 15 11.91 -15.70 1.64
N VAL A 16 10.58 -15.78 1.82
CA VAL A 16 9.56 -15.69 0.75
C VAL A 16 9.44 -14.29 0.11
N HIS A 17 9.84 -13.24 0.83
CA HIS A 17 9.62 -11.83 0.46
C HIS A 17 10.91 -11.00 0.45
N SER A 18 12.05 -11.67 0.40
CA SER A 18 13.38 -11.08 0.38
C SER A 18 13.51 -10.04 -0.73
N GLY A 19 13.91 -8.80 -0.38
CA GLY A 19 14.15 -7.72 -1.34
C GLY A 19 12.91 -7.14 -2.04
N GLN A 20 11.69 -7.58 -1.70
CA GLN A 20 10.46 -7.11 -2.35
C GLN A 20 10.04 -5.74 -1.85
N ILE A 21 9.37 -4.98 -2.72
CA ILE A 21 8.65 -3.75 -2.35
C ILE A 21 7.30 -4.15 -1.74
N ALA A 22 7.04 -3.66 -0.53
CA ALA A 22 5.84 -3.96 0.23
C ALA A 22 5.35 -2.74 1.00
N PHE A 23 4.11 -2.81 1.50
CA PHE A 23 3.69 -1.92 2.57
C PHE A 23 4.40 -2.28 3.88
N PRO A 24 4.57 -1.31 4.80
CA PRO A 24 4.93 -1.63 6.17
C PRO A 24 3.92 -2.61 6.78
N GLY A 25 4.41 -3.58 7.54
CA GLY A 25 3.55 -4.58 8.13
C GLY A 25 4.22 -5.92 8.42
N GLY A 26 3.58 -6.67 9.30
CA GLY A 26 4.06 -7.97 9.72
C GLY A 26 2.95 -8.80 10.37
N LYS A 27 3.36 -9.75 11.20
CA LYS A 27 2.46 -10.75 11.76
C LYS A 27 1.80 -10.20 13.01
N CYS A 28 0.50 -10.45 13.17
CA CYS A 28 -0.20 -10.15 14.41
C CYS A 28 0.43 -10.91 15.60
N GLU A 29 0.76 -10.17 16.65
CA GLU A 29 1.30 -10.67 17.90
C GLU A 29 0.23 -10.82 18.98
N LYS A 30 0.52 -11.59 20.04
CA LYS A 30 -0.43 -11.80 21.15
C LYS A 30 -0.79 -10.51 21.90
N THR A 31 0.07 -9.51 21.84
CA THR A 31 -0.09 -8.20 22.45
C THR A 31 -0.94 -7.26 21.62
N ASP A 32 -1.12 -7.54 20.33
CA ASP A 32 -1.88 -6.69 19.43
C ASP A 32 -3.38 -6.82 19.72
N LYS A 33 -4.08 -5.69 19.82
CA LYS A 33 -5.54 -5.65 20.05
C LYS A 33 -6.36 -5.95 18.79
N GLY A 34 -5.69 -6.22 17.67
CA GLY A 34 -6.29 -6.50 16.37
C GLY A 34 -5.44 -5.95 15.23
N VAL A 35 -5.93 -6.14 14.00
CA VAL A 35 -5.22 -5.80 12.75
C VAL A 35 -4.76 -4.35 12.62
N ILE A 36 -5.54 -3.39 13.15
CA ILE A 36 -5.16 -1.97 13.16
C ILE A 36 -3.98 -1.73 14.12
N ASP A 37 -4.00 -2.38 15.27
CA ASP A 37 -2.95 -2.27 16.29
C ASP A 37 -1.64 -2.90 15.76
N THR A 38 -1.74 -4.08 15.14
CA THR A 38 -0.64 -4.72 14.42
C THR A 38 -0.05 -3.78 13.36
N ALA A 39 -0.87 -3.19 12.49
CA ALA A 39 -0.39 -2.30 11.45
C ALA A 39 0.37 -1.08 12.00
N TYR A 40 -0.11 -0.49 13.11
CA TYR A 40 0.58 0.63 13.75
C TYR A 40 1.87 0.21 14.45
N ARG A 41 1.89 -0.94 15.14
CA ARG A 41 3.12 -1.47 15.76
C ARG A 41 4.20 -1.68 14.71
N GLU A 42 3.86 -2.39 13.63
CA GLU A 42 4.80 -2.71 12.55
C GLU A 42 5.27 -1.45 11.81
N ALA A 43 4.37 -0.51 11.51
CA ALA A 43 4.76 0.76 10.89
C ALA A 43 5.66 1.61 11.79
N PHE A 44 5.49 1.52 13.11
CA PHE A 44 6.40 2.14 14.07
C PHE A 44 7.76 1.43 14.13
N GLU A 45 7.78 0.11 14.17
CA GLU A 45 9.01 -0.69 14.20
C GLU A 45 9.84 -0.50 12.91
N GLU A 46 9.22 -0.60 11.75
CA GLU A 46 9.92 -0.56 10.46
C GLU A 46 10.32 0.86 10.03
N LEU A 47 9.49 1.87 10.34
CA LEU A 47 9.63 3.23 9.81
C LEU A 47 9.53 4.36 10.85
N GLY A 48 9.28 4.07 12.12
CA GLY A 48 9.09 5.08 13.16
C GLY A 48 7.78 5.88 13.02
N ILE A 49 6.79 5.36 12.28
CA ILE A 49 5.50 6.06 12.08
C ILE A 49 4.70 6.04 13.38
N VAL A 50 4.49 7.23 13.94
CA VAL A 50 3.75 7.43 15.20
C VAL A 50 2.25 7.54 14.90
N ARG A 51 1.43 6.72 15.57
CA ARG A 51 -0.03 6.65 15.37
C ARG A 51 -0.70 8.01 15.52
N GLU A 52 -0.26 8.82 16.48
CA GLU A 52 -0.79 10.15 16.77
C GLU A 52 -0.65 11.13 15.60
N ASN A 53 0.27 10.89 14.66
CA ASN A 53 0.48 11.74 13.48
C ASN A 53 -0.33 11.28 12.27
N THR A 54 -1.15 10.25 12.44
CA THR A 54 -1.95 9.62 11.39
C THR A 54 -3.41 9.51 11.81
N GLU A 55 -4.26 9.17 10.85
CA GLU A 55 -5.65 8.82 11.11
C GLU A 55 -6.05 7.62 10.24
N THR A 56 -6.69 6.63 10.86
CA THR A 56 -7.20 5.45 10.17
C THR A 56 -8.48 5.80 9.43
N VAL A 57 -8.52 5.52 8.13
CA VAL A 57 -9.70 5.73 7.28
C VAL A 57 -10.59 4.49 7.32
N CYS A 58 -10.03 3.35 6.91
CA CYS A 58 -10.74 2.09 6.79
C CYS A 58 -9.77 0.92 6.67
N GLN A 59 -10.33 -0.30 6.62
CA GLN A 59 -9.61 -1.47 6.13
C GLN A 59 -9.96 -1.69 4.66
N LEU A 60 -8.97 -2.12 3.87
CA LEU A 60 -9.18 -2.54 2.49
C LEU A 60 -9.53 -4.03 2.43
N THR A 61 -9.79 -4.53 1.22
CA THR A 61 -10.18 -5.92 0.99
C THR A 61 -9.10 -6.88 1.51
N PRO A 62 -9.43 -7.85 2.40
CA PRO A 62 -8.48 -8.86 2.83
C PRO A 62 -8.02 -9.75 1.67
N ILE A 63 -6.72 -10.06 1.63
CA ILE A 63 -6.12 -10.85 0.55
C ILE A 63 -5.50 -12.12 1.12
N TYR A 64 -6.03 -13.27 0.73
CA TYR A 64 -5.40 -14.55 1.02
C TYR A 64 -4.21 -14.81 0.09
N ILE A 65 -3.08 -15.25 0.66
CA ILE A 65 -1.81 -15.48 -0.03
C ILE A 65 -1.51 -16.99 0.00
N PRO A 66 -1.88 -17.75 -1.05
CA PRO A 66 -1.68 -19.20 -1.07
C PRO A 66 -0.24 -19.67 -0.87
N PRO A 67 0.80 -18.99 -1.41
CA PRO A 67 2.18 -19.44 -1.22
C PRO A 67 2.62 -19.53 0.24
N SER A 68 2.17 -18.59 1.08
CA SER A 68 2.57 -18.45 2.48
C SER A 68 1.47 -18.86 3.48
N ASN A 69 0.25 -19.12 3.00
CA ASN A 69 -0.94 -19.41 3.82
C ASN A 69 -1.29 -18.30 4.83
N PHE A 70 -1.00 -17.04 4.48
CA PHE A 70 -1.40 -15.87 5.26
C PHE A 70 -2.59 -15.17 4.62
N THR A 71 -3.39 -14.50 5.44
CA THR A 71 -4.36 -13.49 4.99
C THR A 71 -3.83 -12.12 5.41
N ILE A 72 -3.64 -11.24 4.43
CA ILE A 72 -3.27 -9.85 4.65
C ILE A 72 -4.54 -9.05 4.89
N TYR A 73 -4.54 -8.21 5.91
CA TYR A 73 -5.62 -7.27 6.23
C TYR A 73 -5.09 -5.85 6.08
N PRO A 74 -5.21 -5.21 4.90
CA PRO A 74 -4.62 -3.89 4.69
C PRO A 74 -5.40 -2.83 5.46
N VAL A 75 -4.66 -1.92 6.11
CA VAL A 75 -5.24 -0.81 6.89
C VAL A 75 -4.85 0.50 6.21
N LEU A 76 -5.84 1.24 5.71
CA LEU A 76 -5.62 2.54 5.10
C LEU A 76 -5.57 3.62 6.18
N THR A 77 -4.43 4.28 6.27
CA THR A 77 -4.21 5.45 7.12
C THR A 77 -3.71 6.61 6.27
N TYR A 78 -3.97 7.83 6.71
CA TYR A 78 -3.38 9.02 6.11
C TYR A 78 -2.61 9.81 7.15
N ALA A 79 -1.52 10.45 6.71
CA ALA A 79 -0.72 11.31 7.57
C ALA A 79 -1.40 12.68 7.68
N LYS A 80 -1.55 13.17 8.92
CA LYS A 80 -2.12 14.51 9.18
C LYS A 80 -1.12 15.63 8.91
N GLU A 81 0.15 15.28 8.85
CA GLU A 81 1.29 16.15 8.58
C GLU A 81 2.40 15.36 7.85
N GLU A 82 3.48 16.03 7.47
CA GLU A 82 4.64 15.37 6.86
C GLU A 82 5.31 14.43 7.86
N LEU A 83 5.45 13.15 7.50
CA LEU A 83 6.04 12.13 8.36
C LEU A 83 7.58 12.22 8.34
N ARG A 84 8.20 11.93 9.48
CA ARG A 84 9.64 11.71 9.59
C ARG A 84 9.90 10.22 9.77
N PHE A 85 10.66 9.64 8.87
CA PHE A 85 10.96 8.21 8.90
C PHE A 85 12.26 7.92 9.66
N SER A 86 12.21 6.91 10.52
CA SER A 86 13.36 6.32 11.19
C SER A 86 13.36 4.83 10.90
N LEU A 87 14.20 4.41 9.95
CA LEU A 87 14.21 3.03 9.47
C LEU A 87 14.83 2.09 10.49
N ASP A 88 14.23 0.92 10.69
CA ASP A 88 14.92 -0.20 11.33
C ASP A 88 15.76 -0.96 10.30
N PRO A 89 17.10 -0.85 10.35
CA PRO A 89 17.97 -1.52 9.38
C PRO A 89 17.94 -3.05 9.48
N ARG A 90 17.33 -3.63 10.52
CA ARG A 90 17.14 -5.07 10.66
C ARG A 90 16.08 -5.60 9.70
N GLU A 91 15.15 -4.75 9.26
CA GLU A 91 14.00 -5.16 8.44
C GLU A 91 13.90 -4.39 7.12
N VAL A 92 14.29 -3.12 7.11
CA VAL A 92 14.08 -2.19 5.99
C VAL A 92 15.41 -1.67 5.43
N VAL A 93 15.61 -1.86 4.12
CA VAL A 93 16.77 -1.33 3.37
C VAL A 93 16.57 0.14 3.02
N GLU A 94 15.38 0.45 2.52
CA GLU A 94 14.98 1.80 2.12
C GLU A 94 13.47 1.92 2.10
N TYR A 95 12.98 3.15 2.04
CA TYR A 95 11.57 3.47 1.79
C TYR A 95 11.42 4.29 0.52
N LYS A 96 10.22 4.28 -0.05
CA LYS A 96 9.83 5.09 -1.21
C LYS A 96 8.49 5.74 -0.95
N GLU A 97 8.41 7.03 -1.22
CA GLU A 97 7.15 7.75 -1.37
C GLU A 97 6.80 7.82 -2.86
N ILE A 98 5.73 7.14 -3.26
CA ILE A 98 5.35 7.02 -4.67
C ILE A 98 3.96 7.60 -4.86
N GLU A 99 3.79 8.43 -5.88
CA GLU A 99 2.49 9.03 -6.16
C GLU A 99 1.48 7.96 -6.57
N ILE A 100 0.27 8.03 -6.00
CA ILE A 100 -0.77 7.01 -6.23
C ILE A 100 -1.07 6.80 -7.72
N ARG A 101 -0.93 7.85 -8.54
CA ARG A 101 -1.14 7.78 -9.99
C ARG A 101 -0.26 6.75 -10.72
N MET A 102 0.89 6.39 -10.13
CA MET A 102 1.80 5.39 -10.69
C MET A 102 1.21 3.96 -10.65
N PHE A 103 0.15 3.76 -9.86
CA PHE A 103 -0.54 2.48 -9.70
C PHE A 103 -1.87 2.41 -10.44
N ASN A 104 -2.05 3.21 -11.49
CA ASN A 104 -3.17 3.06 -12.42
C ASN A 104 -3.07 1.68 -13.09
N PRO A 105 -4.07 0.78 -12.94
CA PRO A 105 -4.06 -0.54 -13.58
C PRO A 105 -3.85 -0.52 -15.10
N GLU A 106 -4.20 0.58 -15.79
CA GLU A 106 -3.92 0.76 -17.22
C GLU A 106 -2.43 0.79 -17.57
N PHE A 107 -1.56 1.12 -16.61
CA PHE A 107 -0.11 1.12 -16.76
C PHE A 107 0.54 -0.16 -16.22
N SER A 108 -0.26 -1.18 -15.88
CA SER A 108 0.29 -2.46 -15.43
C SER A 108 0.99 -3.21 -16.55
N GLU A 109 2.13 -3.82 -16.23
CA GLU A 109 2.88 -4.68 -17.12
C GLU A 109 2.82 -6.13 -16.63
N PHE A 110 2.79 -7.08 -17.56
CA PHE A 110 2.98 -8.48 -17.24
C PHE A 110 4.45 -8.84 -17.28
N ARG A 111 4.94 -9.51 -16.25
CA ARG A 111 6.29 -10.12 -16.24
C ARG A 111 6.22 -11.57 -15.83
N LYS A 112 7.11 -12.36 -16.45
CA LYS A 112 7.38 -13.73 -16.05
C LYS A 112 8.28 -13.70 -14.82
N LEU A 113 7.78 -14.21 -13.70
CA LEU A 113 8.40 -14.19 -12.40
C LEU A 113 8.51 -15.61 -11.87
N GLU A 114 9.62 -15.91 -11.21
CA GLU A 114 9.78 -17.15 -10.47
C GLU A 114 9.21 -16.96 -9.07
N THR A 115 8.29 -17.84 -8.69
CA THR A 115 7.75 -17.89 -7.34
C THR A 115 8.75 -18.57 -6.41
N ILE A 116 8.52 -18.42 -5.11
CA ILE A 116 9.27 -19.09 -4.05
C ILE A 116 9.19 -20.62 -4.09
N ARG A 117 8.26 -21.18 -4.88
CA ARG A 117 8.13 -22.63 -5.11
C ARG A 117 8.88 -23.10 -6.36
N GLY A 118 9.63 -22.21 -7.02
CA GLY A 118 10.29 -22.48 -8.31
C GLY A 118 9.33 -22.53 -9.50
N GLU A 119 8.06 -22.20 -9.29
CA GLU A 119 7.07 -22.14 -10.37
C GLU A 119 7.16 -20.79 -11.08
N TRP A 120 7.09 -20.79 -12.40
CA TRP A 120 7.04 -19.56 -13.18
C TRP A 120 5.59 -19.09 -13.35
N VAL A 121 5.33 -17.86 -12.95
CA VAL A 121 4.03 -17.20 -13.13
C VAL A 121 4.20 -15.99 -14.03
N ASN A 122 3.22 -15.76 -14.90
CA ASN A 122 3.11 -14.48 -15.59
C ASN A 122 2.13 -13.61 -14.81
N ALA A 123 2.63 -12.59 -14.12
CA ALA A 123 1.82 -11.78 -13.22
C ALA A 123 1.84 -10.30 -13.61
N PRO A 124 0.70 -9.59 -13.47
CA PRO A 124 0.66 -8.15 -13.64
C PRO A 124 1.36 -7.45 -12.46
N GLY A 125 1.91 -6.28 -12.73
CA GLY A 125 2.55 -5.44 -11.73
C GLY A 125 2.90 -4.07 -12.27
N PHE A 126 3.55 -3.26 -11.43
CA PHE A 126 3.93 -1.89 -11.73
C PHE A 126 5.45 -1.75 -11.74
N VAL A 127 5.97 -1.01 -12.70
CA VAL A 127 7.40 -0.68 -12.78
C VAL A 127 7.64 0.64 -12.08
N ILE A 128 8.37 0.61 -10.97
CA ILE A 128 8.70 1.80 -10.17
C ILE A 128 10.21 1.91 -10.07
N GLY A 129 10.81 2.72 -10.94
CA GLY A 129 12.26 2.76 -11.11
C GLY A 129 12.78 1.37 -11.47
N ASP A 130 13.71 0.84 -10.68
CA ASP A 130 14.29 -0.49 -10.88
C ASP A 130 13.43 -1.62 -10.27
N TYR A 131 12.30 -1.29 -9.65
CA TYR A 131 11.44 -2.26 -8.96
C TYR A 131 10.28 -2.70 -9.83
N PHE A 132 9.98 -3.99 -9.75
CA PHE A 132 8.70 -4.52 -10.21
C PHE A 132 7.83 -4.86 -9.01
N VAL A 133 6.78 -4.10 -8.78
CA VAL A 133 5.82 -4.29 -7.69
C VAL A 133 4.70 -5.18 -8.19
N TRP A 134 4.55 -6.37 -7.61
CA TRP A 134 3.60 -7.40 -8.08
C TRP A 134 2.95 -8.12 -6.90
N GLY A 135 2.04 -9.05 -7.20
CA GLY A 135 1.38 -9.88 -6.19
C GLY A 135 0.51 -9.06 -5.23
N ALA A 136 0.50 -9.42 -3.95
CA ALA A 136 -0.36 -8.80 -2.95
C ALA A 136 -0.21 -7.27 -2.89
N THR A 137 1.02 -6.77 -2.92
CA THR A 137 1.29 -5.33 -2.87
C THR A 137 0.65 -4.62 -4.07
N ALA A 138 0.80 -5.15 -5.29
CA ALA A 138 0.17 -4.58 -6.49
C ALA A 138 -1.36 -4.64 -6.46
N MET A 139 -1.94 -5.70 -5.87
CA MET A 139 -3.38 -5.82 -5.70
C MET A 139 -3.93 -4.74 -4.76
N ILE A 140 -3.30 -4.54 -3.60
CA ILE A 140 -3.68 -3.50 -2.62
C ILE A 140 -3.55 -2.11 -3.24
N LEU A 141 -2.45 -1.85 -3.97
CA LEU A 141 -2.23 -0.58 -4.65
C LEU A 141 -3.28 -0.30 -5.73
N SER A 142 -3.72 -1.33 -6.46
CA SER A 142 -4.77 -1.19 -7.48
C SER A 142 -6.12 -0.84 -6.84
N GLU A 143 -6.48 -1.49 -5.73
CA GLU A 143 -7.68 -1.15 -4.97
C GLU A 143 -7.61 0.29 -4.43
N LEU A 144 -6.48 0.68 -3.84
CA LEU A 144 -6.26 2.04 -3.34
C LEU A 144 -6.38 3.08 -4.46
N TYR A 145 -5.77 2.83 -5.63
CA TYR A 145 -5.90 3.71 -6.80
C TYR A 145 -7.37 3.90 -7.19
N GLN A 146 -8.12 2.80 -7.30
CA GLN A 146 -9.53 2.83 -7.67
C GLN A 146 -10.38 3.63 -6.67
N LEU A 147 -10.18 3.41 -5.36
CA LEU A 147 -10.88 4.14 -4.31
C LEU A 147 -10.61 5.66 -4.38
N VAL A 148 -9.36 6.05 -4.61
CA VAL A 148 -8.98 7.47 -4.74
C VAL A 148 -9.55 8.08 -6.02
N ALA A 149 -9.60 7.32 -7.12
CA ALA A 149 -10.19 7.76 -8.38
C ALA A 149 -11.69 8.00 -8.24
N GLU A 150 -12.41 7.07 -7.62
CA GLU A 150 -13.85 7.16 -7.36
C GLU A 150 -14.18 8.34 -6.43
N ALA A 151 -13.46 8.49 -5.32
CA ALA A 151 -13.68 9.61 -4.39
C ALA A 151 -13.53 10.98 -5.08
N LYS A 152 -12.53 11.12 -5.98
CA LYS A 152 -12.34 12.34 -6.78
C LYS A 152 -13.49 12.59 -7.74
N LEU A 153 -13.95 11.53 -8.43
CA LEU A 153 -15.07 11.63 -9.35
C LEU A 153 -16.34 12.06 -8.60
N SER A 154 -16.62 11.47 -7.44
CA SER A 154 -17.76 11.84 -6.59
C SER A 154 -17.72 13.31 -6.18
N ILE A 155 -16.57 13.81 -5.69
CA ILE A 155 -16.40 15.22 -5.33
C ILE A 155 -16.63 16.15 -6.55
N SER A 156 -16.07 15.79 -7.71
CA SER A 156 -16.23 16.57 -8.94
C SER A 156 -17.69 16.66 -9.37
N LEU A 157 -18.42 15.54 -9.34
CA LEU A 157 -19.85 15.48 -9.68
C LEU A 157 -20.70 16.29 -8.70
N SER A 158 -20.42 16.21 -7.40
CA SER A 158 -21.09 17.02 -6.39
C SER A 158 -20.87 18.52 -6.61
N ASN A 159 -19.64 18.94 -6.93
CA ASN A 159 -19.33 20.33 -7.22
C ASN A 159 -20.03 20.85 -8.49
N MET A 160 -20.07 20.03 -9.54
CA MET A 160 -20.80 20.35 -10.77
C MET A 160 -22.30 20.56 -10.50
N TYR A 161 -22.94 19.65 -9.76
CA TYR A 161 -24.35 19.77 -9.40
C TYR A 161 -24.65 21.06 -8.60
N ILE A 162 -23.81 21.41 -7.62
CA ILE A 162 -23.97 22.65 -6.86
C ILE A 162 -23.83 23.88 -7.76
N SER A 163 -22.90 23.84 -8.73
CA SER A 163 -22.68 24.96 -9.65
C SER A 163 -23.83 25.18 -10.64
N SER A 164 -24.44 24.11 -11.15
CA SER A 164 -25.57 24.17 -12.10
C SER A 164 -26.91 24.46 -11.42
N SER A 165 -27.00 24.29 -10.10
CA SER A 165 -28.23 24.48 -9.31
C SER A 165 -28.35 25.88 -8.71
N LYS A 166 -27.37 26.77 -8.92
CA LYS A 166 -27.51 28.19 -8.53
C LYS A 166 -28.38 28.91 -9.58
N PRO A 167 -29.53 29.49 -9.20
CA PRO A 167 -30.34 30.27 -10.13
C PRO A 167 -29.54 31.49 -10.62
N SER A 168 -29.59 31.74 -11.93
CA SER A 168 -29.10 32.98 -12.53
C SER A 168 -29.84 34.17 -11.90
N ILE A 169 -29.11 35.06 -11.23
CA ILE A 169 -29.63 36.35 -10.76
C ILE A 169 -29.59 37.33 -11.94
#